data_AF-A0A5S5BVB7-F1
#
_entry.id   AF-A0A5S5BVB7-F1
#
_cell.length_a   1.000
_cell.length_b   1.000
_cell.length_c   1.000
_cell.angle_alpha   90.00
_cell.angle_beta   90.00
_cell.angle_gamma   90.00
#
_symmetry.space_group_name_H-M   'P 1'
#
loop_
_entity.id
_entity.type
_entity.pdbx_description
1 polymer ?
#
loop_
_entity_poly.entity_id
_entity_poly.type
_entity_poly.pdbx_seq_one_letter_code
_entity_poly.pdbx_strand_id
1 'polypeptide(L)'
;MHTFHAMRFTLLSTGKGDASMDMETVKLSRIVEKLAPELIPFLTQREMNLNIVLRDGMGILEPEDAMEIVQHSICEHQKEVLLQ
;
A
#
# COMPACT_ATOMS: atom_id res chain seq x y z
N MET A 1 -13.22 12.99 6.72
CA MET A 1 -13.42 11.64 6.17
C MET A 1 -12.40 11.48 5.06
N HIS A 2 -11.18 11.10 5.44
CA HIS A 2 -10.05 10.98 4.52
C HIS A 2 -10.24 9.72 3.69
N THR A 3 -10.60 9.94 2.43
CA THR A 3 -10.85 8.91 1.42
C THR A 3 -9.53 8.60 0.73
N PHE A 4 -8.51 8.13 1.46
CA PHE A 4 -7.34 7.55 0.79
C PHE A 4 -7.69 6.15 0.32
N HIS A 5 -8.19 6.19 -0.90
CA HIS A 5 -8.54 5.15 -1.86
C HIS A 5 -7.33 4.26 -2.21
N ALA A 6 -6.57 3.78 -1.23
CA ALA A 6 -5.65 2.65 -1.38
C ALA A 6 -6.42 1.32 -1.50
N MET A 7 -7.75 1.36 -1.27
CA MET A 7 -8.74 0.31 -1.56
C MET A 7 -8.89 0.03 -3.07
N ARG A 8 -7.87 -0.54 -3.73
CA ARG A 8 -8.09 -1.41 -4.91
C ARG A 8 -6.87 -2.17 -5.43
N PHE A 9 -5.79 -2.29 -4.65
CA PHE A 9 -4.51 -2.71 -5.25
C PHE A 9 -4.21 -4.21 -5.37
N THR A 10 -5.11 -5.12 -4.97
CA THR A 10 -4.84 -6.56 -5.11
C THR A 10 -5.85 -7.32 -5.99
N LEU A 11 -6.88 -6.67 -6.55
CA LEU A 11 -7.82 -7.41 -7.40
C LEU A 11 -8.33 -6.60 -8.60
N LEU A 12 -7.46 -6.37 -9.59
CA LEU A 12 -7.90 -6.39 -10.99
C LEU A 12 -6.76 -6.94 -11.84
N SER A 13 -6.89 -8.23 -12.15
CA SER A 13 -6.42 -8.84 -13.37
C SER A 13 -6.43 -7.83 -14.52
N THR A 14 -5.29 -7.68 -15.18
CA THR A 14 -5.16 -7.46 -16.63
C THR A 14 -6.49 -7.17 -17.33
N GLY A 15 -6.80 -5.89 -17.46
CA GLY A 15 -7.97 -5.37 -18.16
C GLY A 15 -7.55 -4.08 -18.87
N LYS A 16 -6.98 -4.25 -20.05
CA LYS A 16 -6.55 -3.22 -21.01
C LYS A 16 -7.59 -2.08 -21.12
N GLY A 17 -7.20 -0.85 -20.80
CA GLY A 17 -8.04 0.34 -20.94
C GLY A 17 -7.26 1.62 -20.64
N ASP A 18 -6.89 2.30 -21.73
CA ASP A 18 -6.36 3.66 -21.83
C ASP A 18 -6.90 4.66 -20.77
N ALA A 19 -6.03 5.16 -19.88
CA ALA A 19 -6.19 6.42 -19.15
C ALA A 19 -4.87 6.81 -18.47
N SER A 20 -4.31 7.95 -18.89
CA SER A 20 -3.17 8.62 -18.26
C SER A 20 -3.52 9.04 -16.83
N MET A 21 -3.28 8.14 -15.87
CA MET A 21 -3.22 8.46 -14.44
C MET A 21 -1.84 8.01 -13.97
N ASP A 22 -0.99 8.96 -13.57
CA ASP A 22 0.38 8.74 -13.10
C ASP A 22 0.40 7.96 -11.78
N MET A 23 0.11 6.67 -11.86
CA MET A 23 0.12 5.75 -10.74
C MET A 23 1.56 5.30 -10.46
N GLU A 24 2.08 5.61 -9.28
CA GLU A 24 3.40 5.20 -8.83
C GLU A 24 3.31 3.90 -8.02
N THR A 25 4.05 2.88 -8.46
CA THR A 25 4.20 1.65 -7.67
C THR A 25 5.42 1.74 -6.78
N VAL A 26 5.20 1.73 -5.47
CA VAL A 26 6.27 1.71 -4.47
C VAL A 26 6.12 0.51 -3.56
N LYS A 27 7.20 0.06 -2.93
CA LYS A 27 7.11 -1.01 -1.93
C LYS A 27 6.56 -0.49 -0.62
N LEU A 28 5.84 -1.32 0.13
CA LEU A 28 5.42 -0.98 1.48
C LEU A 28 6.62 -0.63 2.37
N SER A 29 7.73 -1.37 2.23
CA SER A 29 8.98 -1.05 2.91
C SER A 29 9.40 0.41 2.69
N ARG A 30 9.29 0.90 1.45
CA ARG A 30 9.66 2.27 1.08
C ARG A 30 8.82 3.28 1.86
N ILE A 31 7.51 3.03 1.93
CA ILE A 31 6.53 3.87 2.64
C ILE A 31 6.88 3.95 4.12
N VAL A 32 7.03 2.80 4.79
CA VAL A 32 7.39 2.81 6.22
C VAL A 32 8.78 3.38 6.47
N GLU A 33 9.77 3.09 5.63
CA GLU A 33 11.13 3.64 5.78
C GLU A 33 11.15 5.18 5.78
N LYS A 34 10.21 5.82 5.08
CA LYS A 34 10.15 7.28 4.95
C LYS A 34 9.17 7.96 5.88
N LEU A 35 8.00 7.34 6.09
CA LEU A 35 6.86 7.98 6.74
C LEU A 35 6.57 7.39 8.12
N ALA A 36 6.93 6.13 8.36
CA ALA A 36 6.65 5.43 9.61
C ALA A 36 7.73 4.38 9.95
N PRO A 37 9.00 4.78 10.14
CA PRO A 37 10.10 3.84 10.32
C PRO A 37 9.97 3.04 11.62
N GLU A 38 9.20 3.53 12.59
CA GLU A 38 8.85 2.80 13.80
C GLU A 38 8.05 1.52 13.52
N LEU A 39 7.37 1.39 12.38
CA LEU A 39 6.60 0.21 12.01
C LEU A 39 7.44 -0.90 11.37
N ILE A 40 8.66 -0.60 10.91
CA ILE A 40 9.57 -1.57 10.29
C ILE A 40 9.75 -2.84 11.13
N PRO A 41 10.06 -2.79 12.45
CA PRO A 41 10.21 -4.00 13.26
C PRO A 41 8.91 -4.77 13.49
N PHE A 42 7.74 -4.17 13.25
CA PHE A 42 6.43 -4.80 13.40
C PHE A 42 5.96 -5.48 12.10
N LEU A 43 6.61 -5.18 10.98
CA LEU A 43 6.30 -5.72 9.68
C LEU A 43 7.13 -6.97 9.38
N THR A 44 6.52 -7.94 8.69
CA THR A 44 7.27 -9.10 8.19
C THR A 44 7.91 -8.78 6.82
N GLN A 45 8.94 -9.53 6.43
CA GLN A 45 9.56 -9.36 5.10
C GLN A 45 8.56 -9.52 3.96
N ARG A 46 7.48 -10.29 4.16
CA ARG A 46 6.43 -10.46 3.17
C ARG A 46 5.62 -9.19 3.01
N GLU A 47 5.17 -8.60 4.13
CA GLU A 47 4.46 -7.33 4.14
C GLU A 47 5.32 -6.21 3.53
N MET A 48 6.59 -6.14 3.91
CA MET A 48 7.53 -5.14 3.38
C MET A 48 7.72 -5.24 1.86
N ASN A 49 7.55 -6.43 1.27
CA ASN A 49 7.63 -6.64 -0.18
C ASN A 49 6.31 -6.43 -0.93
N LEU A 50 5.24 -5.99 -0.24
CA LEU A 50 3.99 -5.64 -0.91
C LEU A 50 4.19 -4.43 -1.82
N ASN A 51 3.62 -4.51 -3.01
CA ASN A 51 3.63 -3.41 -3.97
C ASN A 51 2.39 -2.54 -3.74
N ILE A 52 2.63 -1.27 -3.46
CA ILE A 52 1.63 -0.28 -3.11
C ILE A 52 1.46 0.72 -4.25
N VAL A 53 0.19 0.82 -4.63
CA VAL A 53 -0.45 1.76 -5.53
C VAL A 53 -0.61 3.20 -5.10
N LEU A 54 0.32 4.11 -5.38
CA LEU A 54 0.10 5.52 -5.08
C LEU A 54 -0.41 6.27 -6.31
N ARG A 55 -1.54 6.96 -6.18
CA ARG A 55 -2.17 7.66 -7.31
C ARG A 55 -1.52 9.02 -7.64
N ASP A 56 -0.87 9.60 -6.64
CA ASP A 56 -0.26 10.94 -6.69
C ASP A 56 1.25 10.85 -6.33
N GLY A 57 1.75 9.63 -6.15
CA GLY A 57 3.12 9.34 -5.76
C GLY A 57 3.40 9.45 -4.26
N MET A 58 4.61 9.07 -3.89
CA MET A 58 5.08 9.05 -2.51
C MET A 58 5.31 10.45 -1.93
N GLY A 59 5.57 11.45 -2.78
CA GLY A 59 5.98 12.80 -2.35
C GLY A 59 4.89 13.59 -1.63
N ILE A 60 3.62 13.24 -1.85
CA ILE A 60 2.47 13.89 -1.22
C ILE A 60 1.81 13.01 -0.16
N LEU A 61 2.35 11.81 0.07
CA LEU A 61 1.78 10.84 1.01
C LEU A 61 2.12 11.29 2.44
N GLU A 62 1.09 11.53 3.23
CA GLU A 62 1.23 11.94 4.62
C GLU A 62 1.52 10.73 5.52
N PRO A 63 2.20 10.93 6.67
CA PRO A 63 2.47 9.84 7.62
C PRO A 63 1.19 9.20 8.18
N GLU A 64 0.11 9.97 8.33
CA GLU A 64 -1.20 9.46 8.75
C GLU A 64 -1.77 8.47 7.70
N ASP A 65 -1.72 8.83 6.41
CA ASP A 65 -2.16 7.96 5.32
C ASP A 65 -1.26 6.74 5.13
N ALA A 66 0.06 6.91 5.32
CA ALA A 66 0.99 5.80 5.29
C ALA A 66 0.68 4.74 6.35
N MET A 67 0.33 5.18 7.56
CA MET A 67 -0.09 4.29 8.65
C MET A 67 -1.36 3.52 8.27
N GLU A 68 -2.35 4.16 7.64
CA GLU A 68 -3.56 3.49 7.16
C GLU A 68 -3.24 2.45 6.07
N ILE A 69 -2.40 2.81 5.09
CA ILE A 69 -1.95 1.89 4.04
C ILE A 69 -1.28 0.65 4.65
N VAL A 70 -0.38 0.84 5.62
CA VAL A 70 0.34 -0.24 6.28
C VAL A 70 -0.62 -1.16 7.03
N GLN A 71 -1.49 -0.59 7.85
CA GLN A 71 -2.47 -1.37 8.60
C GLN A 71 -3.41 -2.15 7.67
N HIS A 72 -3.88 -1.51 6.60
CA HIS A 72 -4.71 -2.17 5.60
C HIS A 72 -3.98 -3.30 4.88
N SER A 73 -2.73 -3.08 4.45
CA SER A 73 -1.90 -4.12 3.81
C SER A 73 -1.70 -5.33 4.71
N ILE A 74 -1.32 -5.11 5.98
CA ILE A 74 -1.12 -6.18 6.96
C ILE A 74 -2.43 -6.94 7.24
N CYS A 75 -3.55 -6.22 7.39
CA CYS A 75 -4.84 -6.83 7.73
C CYS A 75 -5.41 -7.64 6.56
N GLU A 76 -5.36 -7.11 5.34
CA GLU A 76 -5.83 -7.81 4.15
C GLU A 76 -4.95 -9.01 3.84
N HIS A 77 -3.61 -8.89 3.97
CA HIS A 77 -2.73 -10.03 3.74
C HIS A 77 -2.94 -11.16 4.75
N GLN A 78 -3.11 -10.83 6.03
CA GLN A 78 -3.42 -11.83 7.05
C GLN A 78 -4.79 -12.48 6.82
N LYS A 79 -5.80 -11.73 6.36
CA LYS A 79 -7.10 -12.29 5.99
C LYS A 79 -7.01 -13.23 4.80
N GLU A 80 -6.27 -12.87 3.75
CA GLU A 80 -6.04 -13.76 2.61
C GLU A 80 -5.36 -15.06 3.05
N VAL A 81 -4.34 -14.99 3.91
CA VAL A 81 -3.64 -16.17 4.44
C VAL A 81 -4.54 -17.06 5.31
N LEU A 82 -5.44 -16.48 6.10
CA LEU A 82 -6.39 -17.22 6.94
C LEU A 82 -7.53 -17.90 6.16
N LEU A 83 -7.76 -17.49 4.91
CA LEU A 83 -8.80 -18.03 4.03
C LEU A 83 -8.25 -19.05 3.01
N GLN A 84 -6.96 -19.41 3.07
CA GLN A 84 -6.34 -20.43 2.20
C GLN A 84 -6.42 -21.86 2.76
#